data_AF-A0A938CF54-F1
#
_entry.id   AF-A0A938CF54-F1
#
_cell.length_a   1.000
_cell.length_b   1.000
_cell.length_c   1.000
_cell.angle_alpha   90.00
_cell.angle_beta   90.00
_cell.angle_gamma   90.00
#
_symmetry.space_group_name_H-M   'P 1'
#
loop_
_entity.id
_entity.type
_entity.pdbx_description
1 polymer ?
#
loop_
_entity_poly.entity_id
_entity_poly.type
_entity_poly.pdbx_seq_one_letter_code
_entity_poly.pdbx_strand_id
1 'polypeptide(L)'
;MAMANAYGPVQQRMGEHMRKLFEILIPHPEGLPRDVAVARLLDSITLSEHEAGIYASTGGKRIDALISFATANFVRAGWLVKRHGLWRVTPAGLQALREFTDGGVFIRTATRIKNARQALLGGGTEAPVPAPSALGDPLPMLAAAMGEGPAPDALTCTAARDRAQEQIRAHIGRMSAYEFQRLVADLLRGLGWYVPWIAGPGKDGGVDIVGLRDPLGATARRLKVQVT
;
A
#
# COMPACT_ATOMS: atom_id res chain seq x y z
N MET A 1 26.02 22.25 20.61
CA MET A 1 25.38 21.49 21.70
C MET A 1 24.28 20.65 21.08
N ALA A 2 24.59 19.43 20.67
CA ALA A 2 23.67 18.55 19.95
C ALA A 2 22.63 18.01 20.93
N MET A 3 21.34 18.26 20.67
CA MET A 3 20.27 17.62 21.43
C MET A 3 20.36 16.11 21.21
N ALA A 4 20.83 15.41 22.24
CA ALA A 4 20.86 13.97 22.31
C ALA A 4 19.46 13.41 22.05
N ASN A 5 19.41 12.44 21.14
CA ASN A 5 18.20 11.83 20.60
C ASN A 5 17.41 11.12 21.73
N ALA A 6 16.41 11.80 22.30
CA ALA A 6 15.59 11.31 23.40
C ALA A 6 14.54 10.27 22.98
N TYR A 7 14.81 9.46 21.94
CA TYR A 7 13.82 8.60 21.30
C TYR A 7 14.33 7.18 21.07
N GLY A 8 13.42 6.19 21.19
CA GLY A 8 13.77 4.77 21.12
C GLY A 8 14.32 4.34 19.74
N PRO A 9 15.34 3.45 19.71
CA PRO A 9 16.09 3.08 18.50
C PRO A 9 15.21 2.46 17.39
N VAL A 10 14.08 1.85 17.75
CA VAL A 10 13.18 1.19 16.81
C VAL A 10 12.40 2.19 15.94
N GLN A 11 11.92 3.31 16.51
CA GLN A 11 11.17 4.31 15.73
C GLN A 11 12.08 5.04 14.75
N GLN A 12 13.31 5.33 15.16
CA GLN A 12 14.31 5.94 14.30
C GLN A 12 14.57 5.08 13.07
N ARG A 13 14.92 3.81 13.31
CA ARG A 13 15.25 2.84 12.26
C ARG A 13 14.08 2.59 11.32
N MET A 14 12.87 2.39 11.86
CA MET A 14 11.67 2.23 11.04
C MET A 14 11.40 3.50 10.21
N GLY A 15 11.66 4.67 10.79
CA GLY A 15 11.53 5.94 10.09
C GLY A 15 12.46 6.06 8.90
N GLU A 16 13.71 5.64 9.06
CA GLU A 16 14.71 5.58 7.99
C GLU A 16 14.28 4.61 6.88
N HIS A 17 13.77 3.42 7.23
CA HIS A 17 13.20 2.48 6.25
C HIS A 17 12.03 3.09 5.48
N MET A 18 11.13 3.81 6.16
CA MET A 18 9.97 4.45 5.52
C MET A 18 10.36 5.65 4.65
N ARG A 19 11.37 6.42 5.05
CA ARG A 19 11.96 7.46 4.20
C ARG A 19 12.56 6.83 2.93
N LYS A 20 13.29 5.72 3.08
CA LYS A 20 13.84 4.98 1.94
C LYS A 20 12.76 4.43 1.00
N LEU A 21 11.66 3.93 1.56
CA LEU A 21 10.50 3.51 0.78
C LEU A 21 9.92 4.68 -0.03
N PHE A 22 9.81 5.87 0.58
CA PHE A 22 9.35 7.05 -0.16
C PHE A 22 10.30 7.40 -1.30
N GLU A 23 11.62 7.39 -1.07
CA GLU A 23 12.62 7.60 -2.14
C GLU A 23 12.45 6.62 -3.30
N ILE A 24 12.16 5.35 -3.03
CA ILE A 24 11.91 4.33 -4.05
C ILE A 24 10.64 4.63 -4.87
N LEU A 25 9.63 5.22 -4.25
CA LEU A 25 8.35 5.52 -4.88
C LEU A 25 8.37 6.85 -5.68
N ILE A 26 9.25 7.80 -5.35
CA ILE A 26 9.32 9.13 -6.00
C ILE A 26 9.47 9.05 -7.53
N PRO A 27 10.36 8.20 -8.10
CA PRO A 27 10.50 8.09 -9.55
C PRO A 27 9.27 7.52 -10.27
N HIS A 28 8.27 7.02 -9.54
CA HIS A 28 7.09 6.33 -10.08
C HIS A 28 5.81 7.11 -9.73
N PRO A 29 5.53 8.27 -10.37
CA PRO A 29 4.37 9.10 -10.04
C PRO A 29 3.02 8.40 -10.28
N GLU A 30 2.95 7.49 -11.26
CA GLU A 30 1.79 6.63 -11.54
C GLU A 30 1.59 5.53 -10.48
N GLY A 31 2.61 5.30 -9.66
CA GLY A 31 2.64 4.33 -8.58
C GLY A 31 3.39 3.05 -8.90
N LEU A 32 3.89 2.41 -7.85
CA LEU A 32 4.65 1.17 -7.91
C LEU A 32 3.86 0.04 -7.23
N PRO A 33 3.83 -1.18 -7.78
CA PRO A 33 3.22 -2.32 -7.09
C PRO A 33 3.85 -2.56 -5.71
N ARG A 34 3.03 -2.89 -4.70
CA ARG A 34 3.45 -3.14 -3.31
C ARG A 34 4.64 -4.10 -3.22
N ASP A 35 4.54 -5.24 -3.88
CA ASP A 35 5.55 -6.30 -3.93
C ASP A 35 6.88 -5.78 -4.47
N VAL A 36 6.86 -5.03 -5.57
CA VAL A 36 8.05 -4.40 -6.14
C VAL A 36 8.62 -3.33 -5.22
N ALA A 37 7.78 -2.50 -4.60
CA ALA A 37 8.20 -1.45 -3.68
C ALA A 37 8.85 -2.03 -2.41
N VAL A 38 8.25 -3.06 -1.84
CA VAL A 38 8.75 -3.76 -0.64
C VAL A 38 10.02 -4.54 -0.96
N ALA A 39 10.08 -5.27 -2.08
CA ALA A 39 11.29 -5.96 -2.49
C ALA A 39 12.47 -4.99 -2.64
N ARG A 40 12.29 -3.88 -3.39
CA ARG A 40 13.31 -2.84 -3.53
C ARG A 40 13.72 -2.21 -2.21
N LEU A 41 12.78 -2.04 -1.28
CA LEU A 41 13.09 -1.56 0.05
C LEU A 41 14.00 -2.54 0.77
N LEU A 42 13.61 -3.82 0.83
CA LEU A 42 14.37 -4.87 1.51
C LEU A 42 15.76 -5.09 0.91
N ASP A 43 15.91 -4.94 -0.41
CA ASP A 43 17.22 -4.99 -1.09
C ASP A 43 18.11 -3.79 -0.76
N SER A 44 17.51 -2.67 -0.31
CA SER A 44 18.22 -1.41 -0.04
C SER A 44 18.54 -1.16 1.44
N ILE A 45 18.10 -2.06 2.34
CA ILE A 45 18.27 -1.91 3.79
C ILE A 45 18.84 -3.18 4.41
N THR A 46 19.48 -3.06 5.56
CA THR A 46 19.88 -4.21 6.38
C THR A 46 18.91 -4.36 7.54
N LEU A 47 18.25 -5.51 7.65
CA LEU A 47 17.36 -5.80 8.77
C LEU A 47 18.17 -6.17 10.02
N SER A 48 17.73 -5.69 11.18
CA SER A 48 18.21 -6.20 12.45
C SER A 48 17.66 -7.62 12.69
N GLU A 49 18.30 -8.39 13.58
CA GLU A 49 17.82 -9.71 14.00
C GLU A 49 16.35 -9.67 14.45
N HIS A 50 15.97 -8.61 15.18
CA HIS A 50 14.60 -8.38 15.57
C HIS A 50 13.66 -8.21 14.36
N GLU A 51 14.01 -7.37 13.39
CA GLU A 51 13.16 -7.10 12.22
C GLU A 51 13.05 -8.30 11.26
N ALA A 52 14.13 -9.07 11.15
CA ALA A 52 14.20 -10.28 10.33
C ALA A 52 13.41 -11.46 10.91
N GLY A 53 13.07 -11.41 12.21
CA GLY A 53 12.35 -12.48 12.88
C GLY A 53 10.88 -12.64 12.46
N ILE A 54 10.26 -13.68 13.02
CA ILE A 54 8.86 -14.07 12.75
C ILE A 54 8.01 -13.83 13.98
N TYR A 55 6.75 -13.45 13.80
CA TYR A 55 5.78 -13.41 14.90
C TYR A 55 5.29 -14.82 15.24
N ALA A 56 5.49 -15.23 16.50
CA ALA A 56 5.03 -16.54 16.98
C ALA A 56 3.51 -16.75 16.86
N SER A 57 2.72 -15.68 16.94
CA SER A 57 1.25 -15.74 16.89
C SER A 57 0.66 -15.91 15.49
N THR A 58 1.31 -15.38 14.46
CA THR A 58 0.76 -15.35 13.08
C THR A 58 1.64 -16.09 12.06
N GLY A 59 2.87 -16.46 12.43
CA GLY A 59 3.85 -17.03 11.51
C GLY A 59 4.36 -16.06 10.43
N GLY A 60 3.94 -14.79 10.46
CA GLY A 60 4.34 -13.77 9.48
C GLY A 60 5.70 -13.14 9.80
N LYS A 61 6.42 -12.70 8.76
CA LYS A 61 7.66 -11.94 8.89
C LYS A 61 7.39 -10.61 9.59
N ARG A 62 8.20 -10.25 10.59
CA ARG A 62 7.99 -9.06 11.41
C ARG A 62 8.09 -7.77 10.60
N ILE A 63 9.08 -7.69 9.70
CA ILE A 63 9.27 -6.54 8.82
C ILE A 63 8.04 -6.26 7.94
N ASP A 64 7.35 -7.28 7.44
CA ASP A 64 6.16 -7.10 6.58
C ASP A 64 5.02 -6.44 7.34
N ALA A 65 4.81 -6.83 8.60
CA ALA A 65 3.81 -6.23 9.47
C ALA A 65 4.18 -4.77 9.83
N LEU A 66 5.46 -4.52 10.14
CA LEU A 66 5.96 -3.18 10.46
C LEU A 66 5.77 -2.22 9.27
N ILE A 67 6.14 -2.64 8.06
CA ILE A 67 5.92 -1.87 6.83
C ILE A 67 4.43 -1.63 6.62
N SER A 68 3.60 -2.67 6.75
CA SER A 68 2.15 -2.57 6.52
C SER A 68 1.49 -1.58 7.48
N PHE A 69 1.87 -1.61 8.76
CA PHE A 69 1.36 -0.69 9.78
C PHE A 69 1.84 0.75 9.56
N ALA A 70 3.14 0.96 9.35
CA ALA A 70 3.71 2.29 9.13
C ALA A 70 3.09 2.96 7.89
N THR A 71 2.98 2.22 6.78
CA THR A 71 2.37 2.71 5.55
C THR A 71 0.87 3.00 5.67
N ALA A 72 0.13 2.30 6.55
CA ALA A 72 -1.25 2.66 6.86
C ALA A 72 -1.35 4.02 7.58
N ASN A 73 -0.41 4.33 8.49
CA ASN A 73 -0.34 5.65 9.13
C ASN A 73 -0.06 6.76 8.10
N PHE A 74 0.85 6.54 7.16
CA PHE A 74 1.12 7.52 6.08
C PHE A 74 -0.08 7.74 5.15
N VAL A 75 -0.89 6.70 4.90
CA VAL A 75 -2.14 6.86 4.14
C VAL A 75 -3.12 7.75 4.88
N ARG A 76 -3.34 7.51 6.17
CA ARG A 76 -4.26 8.34 6.99
C ARG A 76 -3.73 9.76 7.19
N ALA A 77 -2.41 9.94 7.25
CA ALA A 77 -1.75 11.24 7.24
C ALA A 77 -1.80 11.93 5.86
N GLY A 78 -2.24 11.24 4.81
CA GLY A 78 -2.34 11.75 3.43
C GLY A 78 -1.00 11.91 2.73
N TRP A 79 0.05 11.23 3.20
CA TRP A 79 1.40 11.26 2.63
C TRP A 79 1.63 10.16 1.58
N LEU A 80 0.84 9.08 1.67
CA LEU A 80 0.90 7.94 0.77
C LEU A 80 -0.49 7.61 0.24
N VAL A 81 -0.59 7.20 -1.02
CA VAL A 81 -1.82 6.63 -1.59
C VAL A 81 -1.56 5.17 -1.91
N LYS A 82 -2.47 4.29 -1.44
CA LYS A 82 -2.54 2.89 -1.83
C LYS A 82 -3.84 2.67 -2.61
N ARG A 83 -3.76 2.47 -3.91
CA ARG A 83 -4.95 2.27 -4.76
C ARG A 83 -4.73 1.11 -5.71
N HIS A 84 -5.63 0.12 -5.69
CA HIS A 84 -5.49 -1.11 -6.47
C HIS A 84 -4.09 -1.73 -6.37
N GLY A 85 -3.49 -1.68 -5.17
CA GLY A 85 -2.15 -2.24 -4.90
C GLY A 85 -0.97 -1.48 -5.49
N LEU A 86 -1.22 -0.36 -6.16
CA LEU A 86 -0.20 0.62 -6.53
C LEU A 86 -0.02 1.61 -5.38
N TRP A 87 1.24 1.85 -5.02
CA TRP A 87 1.66 2.76 -3.97
C TRP A 87 2.31 3.97 -4.63
N ARG A 88 1.89 5.18 -4.22
CA ARG A 88 2.49 6.43 -4.69
C ARG A 88 2.56 7.46 -3.57
N VAL A 89 3.59 8.29 -3.59
CA VAL A 89 3.75 9.40 -2.64
C VAL A 89 2.90 10.58 -3.11
N THR A 90 2.24 11.27 -2.17
CA THR A 90 1.45 12.48 -2.48
C THR A 90 2.35 13.73 -2.47
N PRO A 91 1.90 14.88 -3.02
CA PRO A 91 2.62 16.14 -2.87
C PRO A 91 2.93 16.49 -1.39
N ALA A 92 1.98 16.25 -0.49
CA ALA A 92 2.18 16.43 0.95
C ALA A 92 3.24 15.47 1.52
N GLY A 93 3.27 14.21 1.05
CA GLY A 93 4.30 13.25 1.43
C GLY A 93 5.70 13.62 0.92
N LEU A 94 5.79 14.19 -0.29
CA LEU A 94 7.05 14.72 -0.83
C LEU A 94 7.58 15.88 0.02
N GLN A 95 6.69 16.80 0.41
CA GLN A 95 7.03 17.92 1.28
C GLN A 95 7.50 17.42 2.64
N ALA A 96 6.75 16.50 3.27
CA ALA A 96 7.11 15.92 4.56
C ALA A 96 8.47 15.19 4.53
N LEU A 97 8.80 14.51 3.43
CA LEU A 97 10.09 13.84 3.26
C LEU A 97 11.26 14.84 3.24
N ARG A 98 11.06 16.02 2.64
CA ARG A 98 12.06 17.10 2.60
C ARG A 98 12.20 17.78 3.95
N GLU A 99 11.10 17.98 4.66
CA GLU A 99 11.06 18.72 5.93
C GLU A 99 11.62 17.89 7.09
N PHE A 100 11.23 16.61 7.20
CA PHE A 100 11.58 15.76 8.35
C PHE A 100 12.70 14.78 7.99
N THR A 101 13.94 15.26 7.95
CA THR A 101 15.12 14.44 7.60
C THR A 101 15.40 13.31 8.60
N ASP A 102 15.05 13.52 9.87
CA ASP A 102 15.15 12.50 10.92
C ASP A 102 14.02 11.46 10.80
N GLY A 103 14.40 10.17 10.80
CA GLY A 103 13.44 9.07 10.64
C GLY A 103 12.40 9.02 11.77
N GLY A 104 12.84 9.19 13.02
CA GLY A 104 11.96 9.20 14.17
C GLY A 104 10.94 10.33 14.09
N VAL A 105 11.40 11.55 13.77
CA VAL A 105 10.52 12.72 13.55
C VAL A 105 9.54 12.46 12.41
N PHE A 106 9.98 11.86 11.30
CA PHE A 106 9.13 11.56 10.15
C PHE A 106 7.92 10.67 10.52
N ILE A 107 8.15 9.56 11.22
CA ILE A 107 7.06 8.65 11.65
C ILE A 107 6.15 9.31 12.70
N ARG A 108 6.72 9.99 13.68
CA ARG A 108 5.93 10.65 14.74
C ARG A 108 5.05 11.75 14.18
N THR A 109 5.57 12.55 13.25
CA THR A 109 4.80 13.61 12.62
C THR A 109 3.65 13.06 11.78
N ALA A 110 3.87 11.98 11.03
CA ALA A 110 2.78 11.29 10.33
C ALA A 110 1.69 10.81 11.30
N THR A 111 2.11 10.22 12.43
CA THR A 111 1.19 9.73 13.46
C THR A 111 0.39 10.87 14.09
N ARG A 112 1.05 12.00 14.39
CA ARG A 112 0.39 13.21 14.90
C ARG A 112 -0.64 13.76 13.93
N ILE A 113 -0.30 13.85 12.64
CA ILE A 113 -1.22 14.34 11.60
C ILE A 113 -2.40 13.38 11.43
N LYS A 114 -2.15 12.06 11.42
CA LYS A 114 -3.21 11.05 11.41
C LYS A 114 -4.19 11.29 12.56
N ASN A 115 -3.68 11.41 13.79
CA ASN A 115 -4.51 11.58 14.98
C ASN A 115 -5.30 12.90 14.94
N ALA A 116 -4.65 14.00 14.52
CA ALA A 116 -5.32 15.29 14.38
C ALA A 116 -6.45 15.25 13.34
N ARG A 117 -6.23 14.58 12.20
CA ARG A 117 -7.28 14.39 11.18
C ARG A 117 -8.43 13.52 11.69
N GLN A 118 -8.12 12.47 12.44
CA GLN A 118 -9.14 11.61 13.05
C GLN A 118 -10.01 12.40 14.05
N ALA A 119 -9.40 13.26 14.87
CA ALA A 119 -10.12 14.13 15.80
C ALA A 119 -11.05 15.13 15.08
N LEU A 120 -10.61 15.70 13.95
CA LEU A 120 -11.42 16.65 13.17
C LEU A 120 -12.61 16.00 12.44
N LEU A 121 -12.53 14.69 12.14
CA LEU A 121 -13.58 13.95 11.43
C LEU A 121 -14.68 13.39 12.35
N GLY A 122 -14.59 13.59 13.66
CA GLY A 122 -15.64 13.30 14.65
C GLY A 122 -15.98 11.81 14.82
N GLY A 123 -15.30 11.11 15.73
CA GLY A 123 -15.78 9.82 16.26
C GLY A 123 -14.74 8.90 16.92
N GLY A 124 -14.75 8.88 18.25
CA GLY A 124 -14.06 7.89 19.11
C GLY A 124 -13.49 8.51 20.39
N THR A 125 -14.19 8.35 21.51
CA THR A 125 -13.84 8.71 22.89
C THR A 125 -12.45 8.21 23.34
N GLU A 126 -11.67 9.14 23.92
CA GLU A 126 -10.53 9.05 24.88
C GLU A 126 -9.51 7.89 24.86
N ALA A 127 -8.20 8.12 25.04
CA ALA A 127 -7.62 8.84 26.21
C ALA A 127 -6.56 9.92 25.89
N PRO A 128 -6.29 10.85 26.84
CA PRO A 128 -5.27 11.88 26.70
C PRO A 128 -3.86 11.29 26.61
N VAL A 129 -3.01 11.89 25.76
CA VAL A 129 -1.58 11.59 25.69
C VAL A 129 -0.93 12.04 27.01
N PRO A 130 -0.29 11.17 27.81
CA PRO A 130 0.42 11.60 29.01
C PRO A 130 1.63 12.46 28.64
N ALA A 131 1.97 13.41 29.52
CA ALA A 131 3.03 14.38 29.33
C ALA A 131 4.41 13.72 29.11
N PRO A 132 5.37 14.41 28.45
CA PRO A 132 6.63 13.84 27.96
C PRO A 132 7.60 13.27 29.02
N SER A 133 7.27 13.37 30.31
CA SER A 133 8.17 13.06 31.42
C SER A 133 7.88 11.74 32.14
N ALA A 134 7.00 10.88 31.61
CA ALA A 134 6.71 9.55 32.15
C ALA A 134 7.26 8.39 31.28
N LEU A 135 8.31 8.64 30.49
CA LEU A 135 8.91 7.65 29.59
C LEU A 135 10.04 6.87 30.30
N GLY A 136 9.64 5.93 31.15
CA GLY A 136 10.41 4.68 31.29
C GLY A 136 10.37 3.90 29.97
N ASP A 137 11.29 2.94 29.81
CA ASP A 137 11.57 2.10 28.62
C ASP A 137 10.66 2.33 27.39
N PRO A 138 11.19 2.67 26.20
CA PRO A 138 10.36 2.94 25.01
C PRO A 138 9.72 1.69 24.36
N LEU A 139 9.97 0.49 24.88
CA LEU A 139 9.43 -0.78 24.36
C LEU A 139 7.93 -0.99 24.63
N PRO A 140 7.39 -0.72 25.83
CA PRO A 140 5.97 -0.79 26.10
C PRO A 140 5.19 0.33 25.42
N MET A 141 5.79 1.47 25.05
CA MET A 141 5.05 2.52 24.33
C MET A 141 4.98 2.24 22.82
N LEU A 142 6.00 1.61 22.23
CA LEU A 142 5.86 1.05 20.87
C LEU A 142 4.89 -0.14 20.90
N ALA A 143 4.94 -0.99 21.93
CA ALA A 143 4.00 -2.09 22.12
C ALA A 143 2.57 -1.65 22.52
N ALA A 144 2.39 -0.50 23.19
CA ALA A 144 1.09 0.06 23.58
C ALA A 144 0.52 0.98 22.49
N ALA A 145 1.35 1.68 21.71
CA ALA A 145 0.95 2.28 20.44
C ALA A 145 0.70 1.21 19.35
N MET A 146 1.27 0.01 19.51
CA MET A 146 0.89 -1.24 18.84
C MET A 146 -0.14 -2.06 19.65
N GLY A 147 -0.61 -1.54 20.78
CA GLY A 147 -1.49 -2.20 21.75
C GLY A 147 -2.96 -1.85 21.56
N GLU A 148 -3.24 -0.82 20.77
CA GLU A 148 -4.41 -0.75 19.92
C GLU A 148 -3.94 -0.68 18.47
N GLY A 149 -3.21 -1.74 18.05
CA GLY A 149 -3.20 -2.09 16.64
C GLY A 149 -4.65 -2.25 16.14
N PRO A 150 -4.90 -2.24 14.82
CA PRO A 150 -6.16 -2.79 14.33
C PRO A 150 -6.36 -4.12 15.04
N ALA A 151 -7.58 -4.41 15.51
CA ALA A 151 -7.89 -5.70 16.12
C ALA A 151 -7.19 -6.81 15.32
N PRO A 152 -6.65 -7.88 15.94
CA PRO A 152 -5.89 -8.92 15.23
C PRO A 152 -6.57 -9.37 13.92
N ASP A 153 -7.89 -9.34 13.88
CA ASP A 153 -8.75 -9.57 12.71
C ASP A 153 -8.56 -8.56 11.57
N ALA A 154 -8.40 -7.27 11.85
CA ALA A 154 -8.20 -6.21 10.86
C ALA A 154 -6.77 -6.23 10.27
N LEU A 155 -5.75 -6.57 11.06
CA LEU A 155 -4.40 -6.86 10.56
C LEU A 155 -4.41 -8.11 9.66
N THR A 156 -5.08 -9.17 10.11
CA THR A 156 -5.24 -10.42 9.35
C THR A 156 -6.02 -10.20 8.07
N CYS A 157 -7.11 -9.43 8.10
CA CYS A 157 -7.92 -9.10 6.92
C CYS A 157 -7.13 -8.26 5.90
N THR A 158 -6.35 -7.29 6.37
CA THR A 158 -5.47 -6.49 5.49
C THR A 158 -4.41 -7.37 4.83
N ALA A 159 -3.75 -8.22 5.61
CA ALA A 159 -2.75 -9.15 5.09
C ALA A 159 -3.37 -10.17 4.10
N ALA A 160 -4.55 -10.70 4.40
CA ALA A 160 -5.28 -11.62 3.54
C ALA A 160 -5.70 -10.94 2.23
N ARG A 161 -6.19 -9.69 2.29
CA ARG A 161 -6.55 -8.90 1.11
C ARG A 161 -5.33 -8.61 0.24
N ASP A 162 -4.23 -8.18 0.83
CA ASP A 162 -2.98 -7.90 0.12
C ASP A 162 -2.48 -9.17 -0.59
N ARG A 163 -2.50 -10.32 0.12
CA ARG A 163 -2.11 -11.63 -0.44
C ARG A 163 -3.03 -12.09 -1.57
N ALA A 164 -4.35 -11.96 -1.41
CA ALA A 164 -5.30 -12.32 -2.45
C ALA A 164 -5.09 -11.48 -3.72
N GLN A 165 -4.84 -10.18 -3.55
CA GLN A 165 -4.62 -9.29 -4.67
C GLN A 165 -3.29 -9.56 -5.39
N GLU A 166 -2.25 -9.93 -4.63
CA GLU A 166 -0.98 -10.40 -5.18
C GLU A 166 -1.16 -11.69 -5.98
N GLN A 167 -1.89 -12.68 -5.44
CA GLN A 167 -2.17 -13.94 -6.14
C GLN A 167 -2.96 -13.72 -7.43
N ILE A 168 -3.97 -12.86 -7.43
CA ILE A 168 -4.73 -12.49 -8.63
C ILE A 168 -3.82 -11.88 -9.69
N ARG A 169 -2.98 -10.91 -9.30
CA ARG A 169 -2.02 -10.29 -10.23
C ARG A 169 -1.01 -11.29 -10.79
N ALA A 170 -0.45 -12.14 -9.93
CA ALA A 170 0.50 -13.16 -10.34
C ALA A 170 -0.14 -14.20 -11.25
N HIS A 171 -1.42 -14.51 -11.07
CA HIS A 171 -2.16 -15.39 -11.97
C HIS A 171 -2.39 -14.73 -13.33
N ILE A 172 -2.90 -13.50 -13.35
CA ILE A 172 -3.11 -12.72 -14.59
C ILE A 172 -1.80 -12.53 -15.35
N GLY A 173 -0.70 -12.20 -14.67
CA GLY A 173 0.61 -11.97 -15.29
C GLY A 173 1.27 -13.24 -15.86
N ARG A 174 0.77 -14.44 -15.55
CA ARG A 174 1.21 -15.70 -16.16
C ARG A 174 0.39 -16.10 -17.39
N MET A 175 -0.74 -15.43 -17.64
CA MET A 175 -1.57 -15.72 -18.81
C MET A 175 -0.84 -15.29 -20.08
N SER A 176 -1.03 -16.05 -21.16
CA SER A 176 -0.67 -15.57 -22.50
C SER A 176 -1.55 -14.37 -22.89
N ALA A 177 -1.07 -13.54 -23.81
CA ALA A 177 -1.83 -12.37 -24.29
C ALA A 177 -3.25 -12.76 -24.75
N TYR A 178 -3.40 -13.87 -25.46
CA TYR A 178 -4.70 -14.36 -25.93
C TYR A 178 -5.60 -14.91 -24.82
N GLU A 179 -5.04 -15.52 -23.78
CA GLU A 179 -5.82 -15.93 -22.60
C GLU A 179 -6.31 -14.71 -21.82
N PHE A 180 -5.44 -13.70 -21.65
CA PHE A 180 -5.83 -12.46 -21.01
C PHE A 180 -6.90 -11.71 -21.81
N GLN A 181 -6.77 -11.65 -23.13
CA GLN A 181 -7.80 -11.10 -24.03
C GLN A 181 -9.15 -11.82 -23.87
N ARG A 182 -9.14 -13.16 -23.78
CA ARG A 182 -10.35 -13.95 -23.51
C ARG A 182 -10.94 -13.65 -22.13
N LEU A 183 -10.11 -13.54 -21.10
CA LEU A 183 -10.54 -13.16 -19.76
C LEU A 183 -11.22 -11.78 -19.76
N VAL A 184 -10.67 -10.80 -20.45
CA VAL A 184 -11.27 -9.46 -20.58
C VAL A 184 -12.61 -9.53 -21.32
N ALA A 185 -12.72 -10.35 -22.36
CA ALA A 185 -13.98 -10.56 -23.07
C ALA A 185 -15.06 -11.18 -22.16
N ASP A 186 -14.70 -12.17 -21.35
CA ASP A 186 -15.62 -12.80 -20.40
C ASP A 186 -16.03 -11.85 -19.27
N LEU A 187 -15.11 -11.00 -18.80
CA LEU A 187 -15.44 -9.94 -17.86
C LEU A 187 -16.46 -8.96 -18.46
N LEU A 188 -16.27 -8.53 -19.71
CA LEU A 188 -17.22 -7.65 -20.40
C LEU A 188 -18.60 -8.30 -20.51
N ARG A 189 -18.66 -9.60 -20.83
CA ARG A 189 -19.92 -10.37 -20.84
C ARG A 189 -20.58 -10.38 -19.46
N GLY A 190 -19.83 -10.62 -18.40
CA GLY A 190 -20.32 -10.58 -17.02
C GLY A 190 -20.84 -9.20 -16.60
N LEU A 191 -20.28 -8.12 -17.17
CA LEU A 191 -20.74 -6.74 -16.97
C LEU A 191 -21.93 -6.35 -17.86
N GLY A 192 -22.49 -7.29 -18.63
CA GLY A 192 -23.67 -7.08 -19.47
C GLY A 192 -23.37 -6.55 -20.88
N TRP A 193 -22.12 -6.61 -21.34
CA TRP A 193 -21.79 -6.31 -22.74
C TRP A 193 -21.95 -7.56 -23.60
N TYR A 194 -22.48 -7.38 -24.80
CA TYR A 194 -22.44 -8.40 -25.83
C TYR A 194 -21.12 -8.33 -26.57
N VAL A 195 -20.35 -9.42 -26.60
CA VAL A 195 -19.02 -9.47 -27.25
C VAL A 195 -19.11 -10.32 -28.51
N PRO A 196 -19.46 -9.73 -29.69
CA PRO A 196 -19.58 -10.45 -30.95
C PRO A 196 -18.23 -10.87 -31.55
N TRP A 197 -17.14 -10.19 -31.20
CA TRP A 197 -15.86 -10.39 -31.86
C TRP A 197 -14.68 -10.23 -30.90
N ILE A 198 -13.73 -11.16 -31.04
CA ILE A 198 -12.44 -11.22 -30.37
C ILE A 198 -11.41 -11.47 -31.47
N ALA A 199 -10.33 -10.69 -31.52
CA ALA A 199 -9.27 -10.86 -32.51
C ALA A 199 -8.64 -12.26 -32.39
N GLY A 200 -8.37 -12.88 -33.53
CA GLY A 200 -7.61 -14.13 -33.61
C GLY A 200 -6.10 -13.87 -33.55
N PRO A 201 -5.27 -14.92 -33.49
CA PRO A 201 -3.83 -14.73 -33.40
C PRO A 201 -3.23 -14.10 -34.66
N GLY A 202 -2.55 -12.96 -34.51
CA GLY A 202 -1.99 -12.24 -35.65
C GLY A 202 -1.52 -10.82 -35.35
N LYS A 203 -1.20 -10.07 -36.41
CA LYS A 203 -0.87 -8.65 -36.31
C LYS A 203 -2.18 -7.86 -36.22
N ASP A 204 -2.61 -7.62 -35.00
CA ASP A 204 -3.92 -7.02 -34.75
C ASP A 204 -3.81 -5.51 -34.89
N GLY A 205 -4.70 -4.90 -35.68
CA GLY A 205 -4.68 -3.47 -36.05
C GLY A 205 -5.03 -2.51 -34.90
N GLY A 206 -4.70 -2.86 -33.66
CA GLY A 206 -4.94 -2.05 -32.46
C GLY A 206 -6.33 -2.25 -31.81
N VAL A 207 -7.07 -3.31 -32.17
CA VAL A 207 -8.35 -3.65 -31.53
C VAL A 207 -8.42 -5.15 -31.32
N ASP A 208 -8.60 -5.57 -30.07
CA ASP A 208 -8.57 -6.98 -29.67
C ASP A 208 -9.98 -7.50 -29.35
N ILE A 209 -10.88 -6.61 -28.92
CA ILE A 209 -12.26 -6.96 -28.57
C ILE A 209 -13.21 -5.86 -29.03
N VAL A 210 -14.36 -6.27 -29.58
CA VAL A 210 -15.49 -5.37 -29.84
C VAL A 210 -16.64 -5.77 -28.93
N GLY A 211 -17.14 -4.81 -28.14
CA GLY A 211 -18.32 -4.95 -27.30
C GLY A 211 -19.47 -4.07 -27.79
N LEU A 212 -20.68 -4.61 -27.73
CA LEU A 212 -21.95 -3.95 -28.05
C LEU A 212 -22.85 -3.96 -26.80
N ARG A 213 -23.74 -2.97 -26.69
CA ARG A 213 -24.72 -2.93 -25.60
C ARG A 213 -25.89 -3.90 -25.81
N ASP A 214 -26.16 -4.24 -27.05
CA ASP A 214 -27.22 -5.15 -27.44
C ASP A 214 -26.71 -6.15 -28.50
N PRO A 215 -27.29 -7.36 -28.57
CA PRO A 215 -26.86 -8.38 -29.52
C PRO A 215 -27.04 -8.00 -31.00
N LEU A 216 -27.98 -7.09 -31.29
CA LEU A 216 -28.34 -6.70 -32.66
C LEU A 216 -27.49 -5.54 -33.18
N GLY A 217 -26.68 -4.91 -32.32
CA GLY A 217 -25.92 -3.70 -32.65
C GLY A 217 -26.80 -2.50 -33.00
N ALA A 218 -28.07 -2.50 -32.57
CA ALA A 218 -29.03 -1.44 -32.85
C ALA A 218 -28.67 -0.15 -32.09
N THR A 219 -27.97 -0.28 -30.95
CA THR A 219 -27.45 0.86 -30.20
C THR A 219 -26.12 1.31 -30.79
N ALA A 220 -26.00 2.59 -31.16
CA ALA A 220 -24.79 3.15 -31.78
C ALA A 220 -23.52 3.14 -30.89
N ARG A 221 -23.65 2.85 -29.59
CA ARG A 221 -22.52 2.85 -28.65
C ARG A 221 -21.77 1.51 -28.72
N ARG A 222 -20.58 1.55 -29.31
CA ARG A 222 -19.67 0.41 -29.43
C ARG A 222 -18.47 0.64 -28.51
N LEU A 223 -18.02 -0.41 -27.85
CA LEU A 223 -16.77 -0.43 -27.08
C LEU A 223 -15.70 -1.11 -27.93
N LYS A 224 -14.64 -0.38 -28.26
CA LYS A 224 -13.42 -0.95 -28.84
C LYS A 224 -12.39 -1.08 -27.73
N VAL A 225 -11.88 -2.28 -27.52
CA VAL A 225 -10.92 -2.55 -26.45
C VAL A 225 -9.62 -3.01 -27.09
N GLN A 226 -8.53 -2.41 -26.62
CA GLN A 226 -7.17 -2.88 -26.86
C GLN A 226 -6.62 -3.39 -25.53
N VAL A 227 -6.00 -4.56 -25.55
CA VAL A 227 -5.41 -5.27 -24.43
C VAL A 227 -3.91 -5.38 -24.71
N THR A 228 -3.09 -4.72 -23.89
CA THR A 228 -1.62 -4.67 -24.00
C THR A 228 -0.96 -5.49 -22.93
#